data_AF-A0A4Q2LKX3-F1
#
_entry.id   AF-A0A4Q2LKX3-F1
#
_cell.length_a   1.000
_cell.length_b   1.000
_cell.length_c   1.000
_cell.angle_alpha   90.00
_cell.angle_beta   90.00
_cell.angle_gamma   90.00
#
_symmetry.space_group_name_H-M   'P 1'
#
loop_
_entity.id
_entity.type
_entity.pdbx_description
1 polymer ?
#
loop_
_entity_poly.entity_id
_entity_poly.type
_entity_poly.pdbx_seq_one_letter_code
_entity_poly.pdbx_strand_id
1 'polypeptide(L)'
;MIHGDIPLRELKKAKTKVALYESCLSLMGDKMFREVMLDDICRKADVSRVTFFKFFQRKEDLLVYFMRIWLSERIIEIHTKQLRGFSAVRHLLNQVAEQNSSRSGLMPSLISFLVEMKMHPGMPELSEAEVRLLFPGQEELGAINPNMLEVFQQSMNEAKADGELRKEFTLDRAVQMLFTVFYGAFLTAQLYDSSDIVNIYETHLQLLENR
;
A
#
# COMPACT_ATOMS: atom_id res chain seq x y z
N MET A 1 -15.65 -4.94 -19.52
CA MET A 1 -15.50 -4.38 -20.89
C MET A 1 -15.35 -2.86 -20.84
N ILE A 2 -14.11 -2.38 -20.83
CA ILE A 2 -13.77 -0.95 -20.94
C ILE A 2 -13.46 -0.68 -22.43
N HIS A 3 -14.47 -0.28 -23.20
CA HIS A 3 -14.37 -0.10 -24.66
C HIS A 3 -14.82 1.30 -25.08
N GLY A 4 -14.06 2.31 -24.63
CA GLY A 4 -14.05 3.65 -25.21
C GLY A 4 -12.61 4.16 -25.31
N ASP A 5 -12.29 4.90 -26.35
CA ASP A 5 -11.01 5.61 -26.40
C ASP A 5 -11.01 6.70 -25.32
N ILE A 6 -10.12 6.56 -24.34
CA ILE A 6 -9.98 7.52 -23.25
C ILE A 6 -9.58 8.88 -23.84
N PRO A 7 -10.33 9.97 -23.56
CA PRO A 7 -10.02 11.28 -24.11
C PRO A 7 -8.58 11.71 -23.79
N LEU A 8 -7.87 12.28 -24.77
CA LEU A 8 -6.47 12.70 -24.63
C LEU A 8 -6.23 13.58 -23.39
N ARG A 9 -7.22 14.41 -23.03
CA ARG A 9 -7.16 15.25 -21.83
C ARG A 9 -7.11 14.43 -20.53
N GLU A 10 -7.89 13.37 -20.42
CA GLU A 10 -7.90 12.50 -19.24
C GLU A 10 -6.62 11.66 -19.17
N LEU A 11 -6.12 11.18 -20.33
CA LEU A 11 -4.80 10.53 -20.40
C LEU A 11 -3.67 11.46 -19.94
N LYS A 12 -3.67 12.73 -20.36
CA LYS A 12 -2.67 13.71 -19.92
C LYS A 12 -2.73 13.94 -18.41
N LYS A 13 -3.93 14.08 -17.83
CA LYS A 13 -4.09 14.23 -16.38
C LYS A 13 -3.56 13.01 -15.62
N ALA A 14 -3.93 11.80 -16.04
CA ALA A 14 -3.46 10.57 -15.41
C ALA A 14 -1.93 10.46 -15.45
N LYS A 15 -1.32 10.69 -16.62
CA LYS A 15 0.14 10.73 -16.76
C LYS A 15 0.79 11.75 -15.82
N THR A 16 0.21 12.95 -15.68
CA THR A 16 0.75 13.95 -14.75
C THR A 16 0.63 13.52 -13.28
N LYS A 17 -0.48 12.93 -12.86
CA LYS A 17 -0.64 12.40 -11.49
C LYS A 17 0.37 11.29 -11.20
N VAL A 18 0.53 10.34 -12.13
CA VAL A 18 1.50 9.25 -12.00
C VAL A 18 2.94 9.78 -12.00
N ALA A 19 3.28 10.75 -12.85
CA ALA A 19 4.61 11.36 -12.87
C ALA A 19 4.95 12.06 -11.54
N LEU A 20 3.99 12.76 -10.92
CA LEU A 20 4.14 13.35 -9.58
C LEU A 20 4.39 12.28 -8.50
N TYR A 21 3.61 11.20 -8.55
CA TYR A 21 3.75 10.04 -7.67
C TYR A 21 5.13 9.38 -7.78
N GLU A 22 5.55 9.01 -8.99
CA GLU A 22 6.84 8.38 -9.26
C GLU A 22 8.01 9.30 -8.90
N SER A 23 7.88 10.60 -9.19
CA SER A 23 8.87 11.61 -8.82
C SER A 23 9.06 11.69 -7.31
N CYS A 24 7.96 11.67 -6.55
CA CYS A 24 8.01 11.64 -5.09
C CYS A 24 8.71 10.39 -4.57
N LEU A 25 8.31 9.20 -5.04
CA LEU A 25 8.92 7.93 -4.59
C LEU A 25 10.41 7.85 -4.92
N SER A 26 10.82 8.35 -6.08
CA SER A 26 12.22 8.39 -6.49
C SER A 26 13.05 9.38 -5.66
N LEU A 27 12.46 10.47 -5.15
CA LEU A 27 13.15 11.47 -4.34
C LEU A 27 13.28 11.07 -2.87
N MET A 28 12.41 10.19 -2.38
CA MET A 28 12.49 9.68 -1.02
C MET A 28 13.79 8.92 -0.81
N GLY A 29 14.05 7.83 -1.55
CA GLY A 29 15.14 6.92 -1.21
C GLY A 29 15.06 6.54 0.28
N ASP A 30 16.10 6.86 1.06
CA ASP A 30 16.14 6.64 2.50
C ASP A 30 15.54 7.76 3.35
N LYS A 31 15.11 8.86 2.74
CA LYS A 31 14.55 10.03 3.44
C LYS A 31 13.11 9.76 3.88
N MET A 32 12.73 10.36 5.00
CA MET A 32 11.32 10.46 5.36
C MET A 32 10.57 11.37 4.38
N PHE A 33 9.29 11.10 4.16
CA PHE A 33 8.42 11.86 3.27
C PHE A 33 8.40 13.36 3.60
N ARG A 34 8.45 13.72 4.88
CA ARG A 34 8.50 15.13 5.31
C ARG A 34 9.71 15.89 4.76
N GLU A 35 10.83 15.19 4.53
CA GLU A 35 12.08 15.75 4.03
C GLU A 35 12.09 15.93 2.50
N VAL A 36 11.16 15.30 1.79
CA VAL A 36 11.02 15.49 0.34
C VAL A 36 10.31 16.80 0.06
N MET A 37 11.00 17.74 -0.59
CA MET A 37 10.45 19.06 -0.88
C MET A 37 9.46 19.00 -2.05
N LEU A 38 8.32 19.69 -1.89
CA LEU A 38 7.30 19.79 -2.95
C LEU A 38 7.89 20.35 -4.26
N ASP A 39 8.82 21.32 -4.15
CA ASP A 39 9.49 21.89 -5.32
C ASP A 39 10.32 20.88 -6.10
N ASP A 40 11.00 19.97 -5.40
CA ASP A 40 11.81 18.95 -6.04
C ASP A 40 10.92 17.93 -6.76
N ILE A 41 9.78 17.56 -6.15
CA ILE A 41 8.77 16.72 -6.78
C ILE A 41 8.24 17.39 -8.06
N CYS A 42 7.81 18.65 -7.96
CA CYS A 42 7.28 19.40 -9.09
C CYS A 42 8.32 19.56 -10.21
N ARG A 43 9.56 19.92 -9.87
CA ARG A 43 10.67 20.05 -10.84
C ARG A 43 10.96 18.73 -11.55
N LYS A 44 10.99 17.62 -10.81
CA LYS A 44 11.27 16.29 -11.36
C LYS A 44 10.13 15.78 -12.25
N ALA A 45 8.89 16.09 -11.91
CA ALA A 45 7.71 15.76 -12.71
C ALA A 45 7.43 16.76 -13.85
N ASP A 46 8.29 17.76 -14.05
CA ASP A 46 8.15 18.84 -15.04
C ASP A 46 6.79 19.58 -14.94
N VAL A 47 6.42 19.96 -13.72
CA VAL A 47 5.18 20.71 -13.45
C VAL A 47 5.38 21.84 -12.46
N SER A 48 4.44 22.78 -12.43
CA SER A 48 4.39 23.85 -11.42
C SER A 48 3.69 23.41 -10.13
N ARG A 49 3.91 24.13 -9.01
CA ARG A 49 3.11 23.96 -7.78
C ARG A 49 1.61 24.14 -8.03
N VAL A 50 1.23 25.07 -8.90
CA VAL A 50 -0.18 25.29 -9.27
C VAL A 50 -0.76 24.03 -9.91
N THR A 51 0.01 23.35 -10.75
CA THR A 51 -0.38 22.08 -11.35
C THR A 51 -0.46 20.97 -10.31
N PHE A 52 0.50 20.90 -9.37
CA PHE A 52 0.43 19.96 -8.25
C PHE A 52 -0.86 20.12 -7.46
N PHE A 53 -1.16 21.33 -6.99
CA PHE A 53 -2.34 21.62 -6.16
C PHE A 53 -3.68 21.45 -6.88
N LYS A 54 -3.68 21.37 -8.23
CA LYS A 54 -4.86 20.96 -8.99
C LYS A 54 -5.19 19.48 -8.85
N PHE A 55 -4.20 18.63 -8.54
CA PHE A 55 -4.37 17.18 -8.44
C PHE A 55 -4.33 16.67 -7.00
N PHE A 56 -3.49 17.27 -6.17
CA PHE A 56 -3.27 16.88 -4.78
C PHE A 56 -3.37 18.14 -3.91
N GLN A 57 -4.38 18.23 -3.05
CA GLN A 57 -4.62 19.41 -2.23
C GLN A 57 -3.51 19.63 -1.21
N ARG A 58 -2.91 18.54 -0.73
CA ARG A 58 -1.81 18.53 0.21
C ARG A 58 -0.68 17.65 -0.32
N LYS A 59 0.55 17.87 0.17
CA LYS A 59 1.68 17.00 -0.18
C LYS A 59 1.35 15.56 0.21
N GLU A 60 0.80 15.38 1.40
CA GLU A 60 0.45 14.10 2.01
C GLU A 60 -0.59 13.30 1.22
N ASP A 61 -1.35 13.91 0.31
CA ASP A 61 -2.26 13.17 -0.57
C ASP A 61 -1.50 12.20 -1.49
N LEU A 62 -0.20 12.45 -1.73
CA LEU A 62 0.68 11.49 -2.42
C LEU A 62 0.91 10.21 -1.60
N LEU A 63 0.93 10.28 -0.26
CA LEU A 63 1.02 9.08 0.58
C LEU A 63 -0.26 8.26 0.49
N VAL A 64 -1.42 8.92 0.46
CA VAL A 64 -2.71 8.23 0.27
C VAL A 64 -2.79 7.60 -1.13
N TYR A 65 -2.33 8.32 -2.15
CA TYR A 65 -2.25 7.80 -3.51
C TYR A 65 -1.28 6.61 -3.61
N PHE A 66 -0.13 6.67 -2.91
CA PHE A 66 0.77 5.52 -2.77
C PHE A 66 0.06 4.32 -2.14
N MET A 67 -0.64 4.50 -1.01
CA MET A 67 -1.33 3.39 -0.35
C MET A 67 -2.38 2.74 -1.26
N ARG A 68 -3.13 3.56 -2.00
CA ARG A 68 -4.10 3.09 -3.01
C ARG A 68 -3.41 2.21 -4.06
N ILE A 69 -2.36 2.70 -4.70
CA ILE A 69 -1.66 1.96 -5.76
C ILE A 69 -1.04 0.68 -5.19
N TRP A 70 -0.27 0.82 -4.11
CA TRP A 70 0.44 -0.28 -3.47
C TRP A 70 -0.51 -1.43 -3.13
N LEU A 71 -1.61 -1.14 -2.44
CA LEU A 71 -2.53 -2.21 -2.04
C LEU A 71 -3.24 -2.85 -3.24
N SER A 72 -3.51 -2.09 -4.29
CA SER A 72 -4.11 -2.62 -5.51
C SER A 72 -3.18 -3.61 -6.20
N GLU A 73 -1.89 -3.29 -6.32
CA GLU A 73 -0.89 -4.22 -6.83
C GLU A 73 -0.86 -5.50 -5.99
N ARG A 74 -0.88 -5.37 -4.66
CA ARG A 74 -0.85 -6.53 -3.78
C ARG A 74 -2.09 -7.41 -3.93
N ILE A 75 -3.28 -6.83 -4.07
CA ILE A 75 -4.52 -7.57 -4.32
C ILE A 75 -4.47 -8.28 -5.67
N ILE A 76 -4.00 -7.60 -6.73
CA ILE A 76 -3.82 -8.18 -8.06
C ILE A 76 -2.85 -9.37 -8.00
N GLU A 77 -1.73 -9.23 -7.28
CA GLU A 77 -0.75 -10.30 -7.11
C GLU A 77 -1.31 -11.49 -6.32
N ILE A 78 -2.02 -11.24 -5.22
CA ILE A 78 -2.69 -12.26 -4.41
C ILE A 78 -3.66 -13.05 -5.29
N HIS A 79 -4.50 -12.35 -6.06
CA HIS A 79 -5.45 -12.97 -6.98
C HIS A 79 -4.74 -13.77 -8.08
N THR A 80 -3.75 -13.17 -8.75
CA THR A 80 -3.04 -13.81 -9.87
C THR A 80 -2.28 -15.06 -9.43
N LYS A 81 -1.66 -15.01 -8.25
CA LYS A 81 -0.92 -16.14 -7.65
C LYS A 81 -1.84 -17.12 -6.89
N GLN A 82 -3.13 -16.84 -6.80
CA GLN A 82 -4.12 -17.63 -6.05
C GLN A 82 -3.71 -17.83 -4.58
N LEU A 83 -3.11 -16.80 -3.97
CA LEU A 83 -2.72 -16.83 -2.55
C LEU A 83 -3.95 -16.65 -1.68
N ARG A 84 -3.98 -17.37 -0.57
CA ARG A 84 -5.11 -17.43 0.37
C ARG A 84 -4.62 -17.58 1.80
N GLY A 85 -5.46 -17.27 2.78
CA GLY A 85 -5.12 -17.49 4.18
C GLY A 85 -3.83 -16.77 4.61
N PHE A 86 -2.98 -17.45 5.38
CA PHE A 86 -1.70 -16.90 5.80
C PHE A 86 -0.71 -16.66 4.65
N SER A 87 -0.84 -17.36 3.52
CA SER A 87 0.05 -17.14 2.36
C SER A 87 -0.17 -15.76 1.73
N ALA A 88 -1.41 -15.27 1.67
CA ALA A 88 -1.73 -13.93 1.21
C ALA A 88 -1.18 -12.86 2.17
N VAL A 89 -1.31 -13.08 3.49
CA VAL A 89 -0.75 -12.20 4.52
C VAL A 89 0.77 -12.14 4.43
N ARG A 90 1.45 -13.29 4.34
CA ARG A 90 2.91 -13.35 4.18
C ARG A 90 3.37 -12.60 2.94
N HIS A 91 2.67 -12.73 1.83
CA HIS A 91 2.98 -11.97 0.60
C HIS A 91 2.91 -10.46 0.84
N LEU A 92 1.87 -9.95 1.52
CA LEU A 92 1.79 -8.53 1.90
C LEU A 92 2.97 -8.08 2.75
N LEU A 93 3.28 -8.83 3.82
CA LEU A 93 4.35 -8.48 4.76
C LEU A 93 5.74 -8.51 4.10
N ASN A 94 5.99 -9.51 3.25
CA ASN A 94 7.24 -9.61 2.48
C ASN A 94 7.40 -8.43 1.53
N GLN A 95 6.31 -7.98 0.89
CA GLN A 95 6.37 -6.81 0.02
C GLN A 95 6.65 -5.51 0.78
N VAL A 96 6.20 -5.38 2.04
CA VAL A 96 6.61 -4.25 2.89
C VAL A 96 8.12 -4.31 3.19
N ALA A 97 8.63 -5.48 3.57
CA ALA A 97 10.05 -5.67 3.88
C ALA A 97 10.97 -5.44 2.65
N GLU A 98 10.55 -5.94 1.48
CA GLU A 98 11.28 -5.75 0.23
C GLU A 98 11.34 -4.26 -0.16
N GLN A 99 10.22 -3.54 -0.07
CA GLN A 99 10.21 -2.11 -0.35
C GLN A 99 11.05 -1.31 0.63
N ASN A 100 11.08 -1.69 1.90
CA ASN A 100 11.92 -1.03 2.89
C ASN A 100 13.42 -1.12 2.54
N SER A 101 13.85 -2.17 1.84
CA SER A 101 15.25 -2.35 1.42
C SER A 101 15.70 -1.32 0.37
N SER A 102 14.76 -0.72 -0.36
CA SER A 102 15.05 0.30 -1.39
C SER A 102 14.55 1.70 -1.02
N ARG A 103 13.61 1.79 -0.07
CA ARG A 103 12.92 3.02 0.34
C ARG A 103 12.65 3.00 1.85
N SER A 104 13.70 2.99 2.64
CA SER A 104 13.63 2.79 4.10
C SER A 104 12.77 3.86 4.81
N GLY A 105 12.66 5.06 4.26
CA GLY A 105 11.84 6.14 4.82
C GLY A 105 10.34 6.04 4.53
N LEU A 106 9.88 5.16 3.63
CA LEU A 106 8.48 5.12 3.18
C LEU A 106 7.52 4.64 4.27
N MET A 107 7.72 3.43 4.76
CA MET A 107 6.82 2.81 5.73
C MET A 107 6.79 3.58 7.07
N PRO A 108 7.93 4.07 7.63
CA PRO A 108 7.91 4.99 8.77
C PRO A 108 7.11 6.27 8.52
N SER A 109 7.19 6.82 7.31
CA SER A 109 6.42 8.03 6.94
C SER A 109 4.92 7.75 6.88
N LEU A 110 4.52 6.59 6.37
CA LEU A 110 3.12 6.15 6.38
C LEU A 110 2.60 5.96 7.80
N ILE A 111 3.38 5.31 8.67
CA ILE A 111 3.02 5.13 10.07
C ILE A 111 2.84 6.50 10.75
N SER A 112 3.80 7.42 10.59
CA SER A 112 3.71 8.79 11.14
C SER A 112 2.45 9.49 10.65
N PHE A 113 2.19 9.44 9.35
CA PHE A 113 1.00 10.05 8.74
C PHE A 113 -0.30 9.47 9.31
N LEU A 114 -0.41 8.15 9.42
CA LEU A 114 -1.61 7.49 9.94
C LEU A 114 -1.86 7.78 11.42
N VAL A 115 -0.79 7.89 12.23
CA VAL A 115 -0.90 8.25 13.66
C VAL A 115 -1.42 9.69 13.85
N GLU A 116 -1.04 10.60 12.95
CA GLU A 116 -1.50 12.00 12.99
C GLU A 116 -2.95 12.14 12.51
N MET A 117 -3.43 11.21 11.68
CA MET A 117 -4.80 11.23 11.19
C MET A 117 -5.79 10.72 12.26
N LYS A 118 -6.73 11.58 12.65
CA LYS A 118 -7.82 11.22 13.59
C LYS A 118 -8.83 10.21 13.00
N MET A 119 -8.80 9.96 11.69
CA MET A 119 -9.57 8.92 10.99
C MET A 119 -8.74 8.34 9.85
N HIS A 120 -8.90 7.04 9.55
CA HIS A 120 -8.22 6.43 8.40
C HIS A 120 -8.54 7.19 7.10
N PRO A 121 -7.52 7.55 6.30
CA PRO A 121 -7.75 8.24 5.03
C PRO A 121 -8.55 7.34 4.10
N GLY A 122 -9.61 7.87 3.50
CA GLY A 122 -10.26 7.22 2.38
C GLY A 122 -9.30 7.14 1.20
N MET A 123 -9.15 5.95 0.62
CA MET A 123 -8.36 5.76 -0.59
C MET A 123 -9.01 6.51 -1.76
N PRO A 124 -8.23 7.28 -2.56
CA PRO A 124 -8.77 8.00 -3.70
C PRO A 124 -9.28 7.04 -4.77
N GLU A 125 -10.36 7.42 -5.43
CA GLU A 125 -10.80 6.77 -6.66
C GLU A 125 -9.81 7.09 -7.79
N LEU A 126 -9.42 6.07 -8.54
CA LEU A 126 -8.59 6.22 -9.73
C LEU A 126 -9.50 6.39 -10.95
N SER A 127 -9.16 7.32 -11.82
CA SER A 127 -9.83 7.42 -13.12
C SER A 127 -9.51 6.20 -13.99
N GLU A 128 -10.36 5.93 -14.98
CA GLU A 128 -10.12 4.88 -15.98
C GLU A 128 -8.75 5.01 -16.66
N ALA A 129 -8.32 6.25 -16.91
CA ALA A 129 -7.01 6.57 -17.48
C ALA A 129 -5.85 6.20 -16.53
N GLU A 130 -6.00 6.41 -15.23
CA GLU A 130 -5.02 6.01 -14.23
C GLU A 130 -4.97 4.49 -14.09
N VAL A 131 -6.13 3.83 -14.03
CA VAL A 131 -6.21 2.36 -13.93
C VAL A 131 -5.52 1.68 -15.10
N ARG A 132 -5.80 2.12 -16.33
CA ARG A 132 -5.17 1.56 -17.54
C ARG A 132 -3.66 1.83 -17.61
N LEU A 133 -3.21 2.94 -17.04
CA LEU A 133 -1.78 3.29 -17.00
C LEU A 133 -1.03 2.48 -15.93
N LEU A 134 -1.62 2.31 -14.76
CA LEU A 134 -0.99 1.69 -13.59
C LEU A 134 -1.13 0.16 -13.56
N PHE A 135 -2.24 -0.38 -14.08
CA PHE A 135 -2.57 -1.80 -14.01
C PHE A 135 -2.92 -2.38 -15.39
N PRO A 136 -2.01 -2.29 -16.38
CA PRO A 136 -2.30 -2.76 -17.74
C PRO A 136 -2.59 -4.27 -17.75
N GLY A 137 -3.71 -4.65 -18.36
CA GLY A 137 -4.20 -6.04 -18.41
C GLY A 137 -4.86 -6.54 -17.12
N GLN A 138 -4.95 -5.70 -16.09
CA GLN A 138 -5.58 -5.98 -14.81
C GLN A 138 -6.58 -4.88 -14.42
N GLU A 139 -7.17 -4.20 -15.41
CA GLU A 139 -7.95 -2.98 -15.21
C GLU A 139 -9.20 -3.21 -14.36
N GLU A 140 -9.85 -4.37 -14.48
CA GLU A 140 -11.04 -4.69 -13.68
C GLU A 140 -10.72 -4.76 -12.19
N LEU A 141 -9.61 -5.40 -11.81
CA LEU A 141 -9.15 -5.44 -10.42
C LEU A 141 -8.56 -4.10 -9.97
N GLY A 142 -7.79 -3.43 -10.83
CA GLY A 142 -7.17 -2.14 -10.53
C GLY A 142 -8.18 -1.01 -10.27
N ALA A 143 -9.37 -1.09 -10.90
CA ALA A 143 -10.45 -0.14 -10.70
C ALA A 143 -11.11 -0.26 -9.31
N ILE A 144 -11.08 -1.43 -8.68
CA ILE A 144 -11.68 -1.64 -7.35
C ILE A 144 -10.93 -0.81 -6.31
N ASN A 145 -11.67 -0.10 -5.45
CA ASN A 145 -11.07 0.63 -4.35
C ASN A 145 -10.59 -0.37 -3.28
N PRO A 146 -9.27 -0.51 -3.04
CA PRO A 146 -8.76 -1.57 -2.20
C PRO A 146 -8.94 -1.23 -0.72
N ASN A 147 -9.09 -2.28 0.09
CA ASN A 147 -9.33 -2.14 1.53
C ASN A 147 -8.52 -3.19 2.33
N MET A 148 -7.56 -2.74 3.15
CA MET A 148 -6.74 -3.64 3.97
C MET A 148 -7.59 -4.48 4.92
N LEU A 149 -8.68 -3.91 5.46
CA LEU A 149 -9.55 -4.61 6.39
C LEU A 149 -10.20 -5.82 5.70
N GLU A 150 -10.70 -5.63 4.48
CA GLU A 150 -11.33 -6.71 3.70
C GLU A 150 -10.32 -7.81 3.35
N VAL A 151 -9.10 -7.43 2.95
CA VAL A 151 -8.03 -8.41 2.66
C VAL A 151 -7.69 -9.24 3.90
N PHE A 152 -7.57 -8.61 5.07
CA PHE A 152 -7.31 -9.32 6.32
C PHE A 152 -8.51 -10.16 6.77
N GLN A 153 -9.74 -9.67 6.65
CA GLN A 153 -10.95 -10.42 6.95
C GLN A 153 -11.07 -11.66 6.06
N GLN A 154 -10.86 -11.51 4.76
CA GLN A 154 -10.86 -12.64 3.83
C GLN A 154 -9.77 -13.65 4.21
N SER A 155 -8.52 -13.19 4.39
CA SER A 155 -7.41 -14.07 4.73
C SER A 155 -7.66 -14.84 6.03
N MET A 156 -8.20 -14.21 7.07
CA MET A 156 -8.49 -14.91 8.33
C MET A 156 -9.69 -15.84 8.25
N ASN A 157 -10.69 -15.53 7.42
CA ASN A 157 -11.79 -16.45 7.12
C ASN A 157 -11.28 -17.72 6.43
N GLU A 158 -10.38 -17.56 5.45
CA GLU A 158 -9.77 -18.67 4.72
C GLU A 158 -8.89 -19.52 5.64
N ALA A 159 -7.97 -18.92 6.38
CA ALA A 159 -7.12 -19.62 7.33
C ALA A 159 -7.94 -20.39 8.39
N LYS A 160 -9.09 -19.85 8.81
CA LYS A 160 -10.01 -20.55 9.71
C LYS A 160 -10.70 -21.74 9.03
N ALA A 161 -11.16 -21.57 7.79
CA ALA A 161 -11.78 -22.65 7.02
C ALA A 161 -10.80 -23.80 6.75
N ASP A 162 -9.52 -23.46 6.56
CA ASP A 162 -8.44 -24.41 6.30
C ASP A 162 -7.88 -25.05 7.60
N GLY A 163 -8.35 -24.60 8.77
CA GLY A 163 -7.92 -25.12 10.07
C GLY A 163 -6.52 -24.65 10.52
N GLU A 164 -5.95 -23.67 9.81
CA GLU A 164 -4.64 -23.07 10.08
C GLU A 164 -4.71 -21.98 11.15
N LEU A 165 -5.86 -21.31 11.31
CA LEU A 165 -6.02 -20.31 12.37
C LEU A 165 -6.20 -21.00 13.73
N ARG A 166 -5.41 -20.58 14.73
CA ARG A 166 -5.53 -21.05 16.11
C ARG A 166 -6.94 -20.87 16.68
N LYS A 167 -7.41 -21.90 17.37
CA LYS A 167 -8.80 -22.00 17.86
C LYS A 167 -9.15 -20.94 18.92
N GLU A 168 -8.17 -20.39 19.64
CA GLU A 168 -8.41 -19.34 20.62
C GLU A 168 -8.77 -17.96 20.01
N PHE A 169 -8.51 -17.76 18.72
CA PHE A 169 -8.81 -16.49 18.05
C PHE A 169 -10.21 -16.49 17.41
N THR A 170 -10.98 -15.46 17.72
CA THR A 170 -12.10 -15.05 16.86
C THR A 170 -11.56 -14.37 15.61
N LEU A 171 -12.36 -14.31 14.53
CA LEU A 171 -11.96 -13.61 13.29
C LEU A 171 -11.61 -12.15 13.55
N ASP A 172 -12.45 -11.43 14.30
CA ASP A 172 -12.21 -10.02 14.63
C ASP A 172 -10.89 -9.82 15.39
N ARG A 173 -10.59 -10.70 16.35
CA ARG A 173 -9.32 -10.65 17.10
C ARG A 173 -8.15 -10.98 16.18
N ALA A 174 -8.27 -11.98 15.31
CA ALA A 174 -7.22 -12.32 14.36
C ALA A 174 -6.92 -11.15 13.41
N VAL A 175 -7.95 -10.47 12.90
CA VAL A 175 -7.81 -9.28 12.03
C VAL A 175 -7.16 -8.11 12.78
N GLN A 176 -7.55 -7.85 14.03
CA GLN A 176 -6.88 -6.84 14.88
C GLN A 176 -5.39 -7.18 15.10
N MET A 177 -5.10 -8.46 15.32
CA MET A 177 -3.72 -8.93 15.42
C MET A 177 -2.97 -8.74 14.10
N LEU A 178 -3.58 -8.99 12.93
CA LEU A 178 -2.93 -8.70 11.64
C LEU A 178 -2.55 -7.23 11.46
N PHE A 179 -3.38 -6.28 11.88
CA PHE A 179 -2.99 -4.86 11.88
C PHE A 179 -1.83 -4.59 12.84
N THR A 180 -1.83 -5.23 14.00
CA THR A 180 -0.73 -5.14 14.98
C THR A 180 0.55 -5.75 14.41
N VAL A 181 0.49 -6.88 13.71
CA VAL A 181 1.64 -7.46 13.01
C VAL A 181 2.12 -6.52 11.91
N PHE A 182 1.22 -6.04 11.04
CA PHE A 182 1.55 -5.22 9.88
C PHE A 182 2.33 -3.95 10.25
N TYR A 183 1.85 -3.17 11.22
CA TYR A 183 2.50 -1.94 11.66
C TYR A 183 3.46 -2.15 12.84
N GLY A 184 3.04 -2.92 13.83
CA GLY A 184 3.77 -3.11 15.08
C GLY A 184 5.03 -3.93 14.90
N ALA A 185 4.99 -5.05 14.18
CA ALA A 185 6.20 -5.86 13.97
C ALA A 185 7.23 -5.11 13.10
N PHE A 186 6.77 -4.31 12.14
CA PHE A 186 7.64 -3.39 11.40
C PHE A 186 8.33 -2.37 12.32
N LEU A 187 7.55 -1.70 13.17
CA LEU A 187 8.07 -0.73 14.13
C LEU A 187 9.02 -1.40 15.13
N THR A 188 8.72 -2.62 15.57
CA THR A 188 9.64 -3.43 16.38
C THR A 188 10.95 -3.67 15.65
N ALA A 189 10.93 -4.04 14.37
CA ALA A 189 12.15 -4.24 13.59
C ALA A 189 13.00 -2.96 13.53
N GLN A 190 12.36 -1.80 13.33
CA GLN A 190 13.01 -0.49 13.32
C GLN A 190 13.61 -0.13 14.69
N LEU A 191 12.87 -0.34 15.78
CA LEU A 191 13.33 -0.02 17.15
C LEU A 191 14.53 -0.88 17.59
N TYR A 192 14.64 -2.10 17.06
CA TYR A 192 15.75 -3.01 17.31
C TYR A 192 16.88 -2.89 16.28
N ASP A 193 16.78 -1.94 15.33
CA ASP A 193 17.72 -1.77 14.22
C ASP A 193 17.98 -3.10 13.46
N SER A 194 16.93 -3.91 13.32
CA SER A 194 17.01 -5.22 12.68
C SER A 194 16.92 -5.08 11.17
N SER A 195 17.91 -5.63 10.46
CA SER A 195 17.87 -5.78 9.01
C SER A 195 16.94 -6.91 8.54
N ASP A 196 16.58 -7.84 9.43
CA ASP A 196 15.74 -9.00 9.11
C ASP A 196 14.27 -8.75 9.50
N ILE A 197 13.63 -7.82 8.76
CA ILE A 197 12.23 -7.45 8.94
C ILE A 197 11.30 -8.64 8.65
N VAL A 198 11.67 -9.48 7.66
CA VAL A 198 10.89 -10.66 7.24
C VAL A 198 10.76 -11.64 8.39
N ASN A 199 11.86 -11.99 9.06
CA ASN A 199 11.80 -12.93 10.19
C ASN A 199 11.03 -12.36 11.38
N ILE A 200 11.11 -11.04 11.63
CA ILE A 200 10.30 -10.39 12.68
C ILE A 200 8.82 -10.50 12.35
N TYR A 201 8.42 -10.22 11.11
CA TYR A 201 7.04 -10.43 10.66
C TYR A 201 6.58 -11.87 10.84
N GLU A 202 7.38 -12.84 10.37
CA GLU A 202 7.07 -14.26 10.45
C GLU A 202 6.89 -14.71 11.90
N THR A 203 7.80 -14.31 12.80
CA THR A 203 7.73 -14.63 14.24
C THR A 203 6.42 -14.16 14.86
N HIS A 204 5.95 -12.96 14.49
CA HIS A 204 4.70 -12.42 15.02
C HIS A 204 3.47 -13.06 14.38
N LEU A 205 3.53 -13.36 13.07
CA LEU A 205 2.42 -13.98 12.35
C LEU A 205 2.13 -15.41 12.84
N GLN A 206 3.18 -16.21 13.09
CA GLN A 206 3.07 -17.59 13.57
C GLN A 206 2.37 -17.73 14.93
N LEU A 207 2.20 -16.64 15.68
CA LEU A 207 1.41 -16.64 16.92
C LEU A 207 -0.08 -16.88 16.65
N LEU A 208 -0.56 -16.60 15.44
CA LEU A 208 -1.92 -16.85 14.98
C LEU A 208 -2.10 -18.25 14.37
N GLU A 209 -1.01 -18.90 13.95
CA GLU A 209 -1.04 -20.17 13.24
C GLU A 209 -1.09 -21.36 14.20
N ASN A 210 -2.00 -22.28 13.92
CA ASN A 210 -2.12 -23.56 14.58
C ASN A 210 -0.91 -24.41 14.18
N ARG A 211 -0.12 -24.83 15.17
CA ARG A 211 1.06 -25.67 14.94
C ARG A 211 0.67 -27.12 14.73
#